data_AF-A0A959F3H2-F1
#
_entry.id   AF-A0A959F3H2-F1
#
_cell.length_a   1.000
_cell.length_b   1.000
_cell.length_c   1.000
_cell.angle_alpha   90.00
_cell.angle_beta   90.00
_cell.angle_gamma   90.00
#
_symmetry.space_group_name_H-M   'P 1'
#
loop_
_entity.id
_entity.type
_entity.pdbx_description
1 polymer ?
#
loop_
_entity_poly.entity_id
_entity_poly.type
_entity_poly.pdbx_seq_one_letter_code
_entity_poly.pdbx_strand_id
1 'polypeptide(L)'
;MKPLYRYLAAAALGAGALFSGYRMLQLDQFGQLWGHLPLVFFLCAWLAIALLWLPRACREPGRWRRIGLSTLSGLLLSAGFPPSPLTPLMFVGFVPLLMAGAELDEHPGPGKREWFALTYHSFVLWNILTTFWVANSALMAGLLAMTINAGFMTVPWLLYRRSQRYIPRLAGLALIAFWISFEYIHLRWDLTWPWLTLGNAFAEHPSWVQWYEYTGVFGGSLWILLANLLIFQIWQRYRQPGQGVPPVRWLAL
;
A
#
# COMPACT_ATOMS: atom_id res chain seq x y z
N MET A 1 3.59 -24.13 0.01
CA MET A 1 3.01 -24.33 1.36
C MET A 1 1.80 -25.26 1.27
N LYS A 2 1.79 -26.41 1.95
CA LYS A 2 0.63 -27.32 1.94
C LYS A 2 -0.61 -26.60 2.49
N PRO A 3 -1.82 -26.87 1.97
CA PRO A 3 -3.04 -26.19 2.42
C PRO A 3 -3.26 -26.25 3.93
N LEU A 4 -2.92 -27.38 4.58
CA LEU A 4 -3.05 -27.57 6.02
C LEU A 4 -2.29 -26.51 6.84
N TYR A 5 -1.02 -26.23 6.53
CA TYR A 5 -0.23 -25.24 7.26
C TYR A 5 -0.81 -23.83 7.16
N ARG A 6 -1.51 -23.50 6.07
CA ARG A 6 -2.16 -22.18 5.92
C ARG A 6 -3.34 -22.04 6.86
N TYR A 7 -4.15 -23.09 6.98
CA TYR A 7 -5.28 -23.07 7.91
C TYR A 7 -4.81 -23.03 9.36
N LEU A 8 -3.76 -23.78 9.71
CA LEU A 8 -3.17 -23.75 11.06
C LEU A 8 -2.60 -22.36 11.39
N ALA A 9 -1.84 -21.76 10.47
CA ALA A 9 -1.30 -20.41 10.66
C ALA A 9 -2.41 -19.35 10.75
N ALA A 10 -3.46 -19.45 9.92
CA ALA A 10 -4.62 -18.55 10.00
C ALA A 10 -5.37 -18.72 11.33
N ALA A 11 -5.50 -19.94 11.85
CA ALA A 11 -6.10 -20.19 13.16
C ALA A 11 -5.27 -19.60 14.30
N ALA A 12 -3.95 -19.73 14.25
CA ALA A 12 -3.05 -19.11 15.23
C ALA A 12 -3.14 -17.57 15.21
N LEU A 13 -3.17 -16.97 14.02
CA LEU A 13 -3.39 -15.53 13.88
C LEU A 13 -4.78 -15.12 14.39
N GLY A 14 -5.81 -15.90 14.10
CA GLY A 14 -7.16 -15.68 14.64
C GLY A 14 -7.20 -15.72 16.17
N ALA A 15 -6.49 -16.66 16.80
CA ALA A 15 -6.34 -16.71 18.25
C ALA A 15 -5.63 -15.47 18.81
N GLY A 16 -4.58 -14.98 18.12
CA GLY A 16 -3.90 -13.73 18.49
C GLY A 16 -4.81 -12.50 18.41
N ALA A 17 -5.66 -12.41 17.39
CA ALA A 17 -6.67 -11.35 17.28
C ALA A 17 -7.72 -11.45 18.40
N LEU A 18 -8.23 -12.66 18.71
CA LEU A 18 -9.17 -12.84 19.83
C LEU A 18 -8.54 -12.48 21.19
N PHE A 19 -7.29 -12.87 21.41
CA PHE A 19 -6.57 -12.56 22.64
C PHE A 19 -6.34 -11.06 22.81
N SER A 20 -5.86 -10.37 21.77
CA SER A 20 -5.69 -8.92 21.80
C SER A 20 -7.03 -8.19 22.00
N GLY A 21 -8.08 -8.62 21.30
CA GLY A 21 -9.44 -8.08 21.48
C GLY A 21 -9.96 -8.26 22.91
N TYR A 22 -9.73 -9.42 23.52
CA TYR A 22 -10.08 -9.66 24.92
C TYR A 22 -9.33 -8.72 25.88
N ARG A 23 -8.02 -8.52 25.67
CA ARG A 23 -7.22 -7.59 26.48
C ARG A 23 -7.68 -6.13 26.32
N MET A 24 -8.11 -5.74 25.12
CA MET A 24 -8.66 -4.41 24.86
C MET A 24 -9.98 -4.20 25.64
N LEU A 25 -10.89 -5.19 25.61
CA LEU A 25 -12.13 -5.13 26.39
C LEU A 25 -11.88 -5.04 27.90
N GLN A 26 -10.86 -5.74 28.41
CA GLN A 26 -10.48 -5.62 29.81
C GLN A 26 -9.99 -4.20 30.15
N LEU A 27 -9.11 -3.61 29.33
CA LEU A 27 -8.58 -2.26 29.59
C LEU A 27 -9.67 -1.19 29.51
N ASP A 28 -10.64 -1.34 28.60
CA ASP A 28 -11.77 -0.44 28.45
C ASP A 28 -12.63 -0.39 29.73
N GLN A 29 -12.83 -1.53 30.39
CA GLN A 29 -13.52 -1.60 31.68
C GLN A 29 -12.81 -0.81 32.79
N PHE A 30 -11.49 -0.61 32.67
CA PHE A 30 -10.68 0.18 33.60
C PHE A 30 -10.46 1.63 33.12
N GLY A 31 -11.10 2.05 32.03
CA GLY A 31 -10.94 3.39 31.44
C GLY A 31 -9.52 3.67 30.93
N GLN A 32 -8.75 2.62 30.58
CA GLN A 32 -7.39 2.75 30.09
C GLN A 32 -7.33 2.67 28.56
N LEU A 33 -6.41 3.43 27.97
CA LEU A 33 -6.12 3.35 26.52
C LEU A 33 -5.53 1.98 26.16
N TRP A 34 -5.84 1.50 24.96
CA TRP A 34 -5.37 0.20 24.48
C TRP A 34 -3.90 0.19 24.03
N GLY A 35 -3.30 1.37 23.85
CA GLY A 35 -1.92 1.55 23.42
C GLY A 35 -1.67 0.89 22.06
N HIS A 36 -0.80 -0.13 22.04
CA HIS A 36 -0.43 -0.89 20.85
C HIS A 36 -1.26 -2.15 20.62
N LEU A 37 -2.20 -2.51 21.50
CA LEU A 37 -3.04 -3.69 21.28
C LEU A 37 -3.87 -3.65 19.98
N PRO A 38 -4.39 -2.49 19.52
CA PRO A 38 -5.10 -2.43 18.25
C PRO A 38 -4.21 -2.82 17.05
N LEU A 39 -2.91 -2.50 17.11
CA LEU A 39 -1.94 -2.92 16.08
C LEU A 39 -1.92 -4.44 15.94
N VAL A 40 -1.75 -5.13 17.07
CA VAL A 40 -1.71 -6.60 17.11
C VAL A 40 -3.03 -7.18 16.64
N PHE A 41 -4.15 -6.63 17.11
CA PHE A 41 -5.50 -7.05 16.72
C PHE A 41 -5.70 -6.98 15.20
N PHE A 42 -5.48 -5.81 14.60
CA PHE A 42 -5.70 -5.61 13.17
C PHE A 42 -4.70 -6.37 12.31
N LEU A 43 -3.41 -6.42 12.69
CA LEU A 43 -2.41 -7.18 11.94
C LEU A 43 -2.74 -8.68 11.95
N CYS A 44 -3.05 -9.26 13.11
CA CYS A 44 -3.40 -10.67 13.20
C CYS A 44 -4.66 -10.98 12.39
N ALA A 45 -5.71 -10.16 12.53
CA ALA A 45 -6.94 -10.34 11.78
C ALA A 45 -6.71 -10.22 10.26
N TRP A 46 -5.99 -9.19 9.81
CA TRP A 46 -5.71 -8.97 8.40
C TRP A 46 -4.81 -10.06 7.82
N LEU A 47 -3.75 -10.46 8.50
CA LEU A 47 -2.85 -11.52 8.04
C LEU A 47 -3.56 -12.87 7.95
N ALA A 48 -4.49 -13.17 8.87
CA ALA A 48 -5.33 -14.37 8.77
C ALA A 48 -6.18 -14.34 7.50
N ILE A 49 -6.85 -13.21 7.23
CA ILE A 49 -7.67 -13.01 6.02
C ILE A 49 -6.79 -13.12 4.77
N ALA A 50 -5.68 -12.39 4.72
CA ALA A 50 -4.75 -12.35 3.59
C ALA A 50 -4.18 -13.74 3.27
N LEU A 51 -3.85 -14.54 4.28
CA LEU A 51 -3.31 -15.89 4.12
C LEU A 51 -4.32 -16.86 3.47
N LEU A 52 -5.62 -16.66 3.71
CA LEU A 52 -6.70 -17.46 3.14
C LEU A 52 -7.17 -16.92 1.78
N TRP A 53 -7.14 -15.60 1.60
CA TRP A 53 -7.69 -14.90 0.44
C TRP A 53 -6.68 -14.77 -0.71
N LEU A 54 -5.48 -14.25 -0.45
CA LEU A 54 -4.48 -13.95 -1.50
C LEU A 54 -4.09 -15.17 -2.32
N PRO A 55 -3.86 -16.37 -1.75
CA PRO A 55 -3.49 -17.53 -2.56
C PRO A 55 -4.63 -18.06 -3.45
N ARG A 56 -5.89 -17.67 -3.16
CA ARG A 56 -7.07 -17.95 -4.01
C ARG A 56 -7.26 -16.86 -5.06
N ALA A 57 -6.87 -15.62 -4.77
CA ALA A 57 -6.93 -14.50 -5.70
C ALA A 57 -5.78 -14.52 -6.73
N CYS A 58 -4.59 -14.98 -6.31
CA CYS A 58 -3.37 -14.97 -7.11
C CYS A 58 -3.14 -16.30 -7.84
N ARG A 59 -2.84 -16.22 -9.14
CA ARG A 59 -2.70 -17.39 -10.02
C ARG A 59 -1.27 -17.94 -10.04
N GLU A 60 -1.11 -19.22 -10.37
CA GLU A 60 0.21 -19.74 -10.71
C GLU A 60 0.54 -19.41 -12.19
N PRO A 61 1.82 -19.34 -12.57
CA PRO A 61 3.01 -19.46 -11.72
C PRO A 61 3.32 -18.16 -10.94
N GLY A 62 4.09 -18.27 -9.86
CA GLY A 62 4.73 -17.13 -9.21
C GLY A 62 3.85 -16.34 -8.21
N ARG A 63 2.69 -16.87 -7.81
CA ARG A 63 1.79 -16.16 -6.86
C ARG A 63 2.48 -15.71 -5.57
N TRP A 64 3.34 -16.56 -5.01
CA TRP A 64 3.98 -16.28 -3.72
C TRP A 64 4.98 -15.15 -3.81
N ARG A 65 5.65 -15.02 -4.96
CA ARG A 65 6.56 -13.90 -5.24
C ARG A 65 5.78 -12.60 -5.33
N ARG A 66 4.65 -12.57 -6.06
CA ARG A 66 3.80 -11.37 -6.16
C ARG A 66 3.16 -10.97 -4.83
N ILE A 67 2.70 -11.95 -4.03
CA ILE A 67 2.22 -11.70 -2.66
C ILE A 67 3.33 -11.13 -1.78
N GLY A 68 4.55 -11.68 -1.89
CA GLY A 68 5.73 -11.18 -1.19
C GLY A 68 6.08 -9.74 -1.57
N LEU A 69 6.07 -9.42 -2.86
CA LEU A 69 6.31 -8.07 -3.38
C LEU A 69 5.25 -7.06 -2.89
N SER A 70 3.97 -7.44 -2.93
CA SER A 70 2.87 -6.62 -2.39
C SER A 70 3.00 -6.40 -0.89
N THR A 71 3.37 -7.44 -0.13
CA THR A 71 3.61 -7.33 1.31
C THR A 71 4.81 -6.40 1.60
N LEU A 72 5.90 -6.57 0.85
CA LEU A 72 7.10 -5.73 0.96
C LEU A 72 6.77 -4.25 0.68
N SER A 73 5.94 -3.95 -0.33
CA SER A 73 5.50 -2.57 -0.58
C SER A 73 4.78 -1.97 0.63
N GLY A 74 3.82 -2.68 1.21
CA GLY A 74 3.10 -2.20 2.40
C GLY A 74 4.03 -1.97 3.59
N LEU A 75 5.00 -2.86 3.80
CA LEU A 75 6.01 -2.74 4.86
C LEU A 75 6.96 -1.56 4.63
N LEU A 76 7.46 -1.37 3.41
CA LEU A 76 8.35 -0.25 3.08
C LEU A 76 7.66 1.10 3.21
N LEU A 77 6.41 1.21 2.73
CA LEU A 77 5.61 2.43 2.88
C LEU A 77 5.35 2.74 4.36
N SER A 78 5.07 1.71 5.18
CA SER A 78 4.88 1.90 6.62
C SER A 78 6.15 2.31 7.33
N ALA A 79 7.26 1.65 7.02
CA ALA A 79 8.55 1.94 7.61
C ALA A 79 9.08 3.31 7.16
N GLY A 80 8.70 3.80 5.99
CA GLY A 80 9.06 5.14 5.51
C GLY A 80 8.15 6.26 5.98
N PHE A 81 7.01 5.95 6.60
CA PHE A 81 6.06 6.97 7.06
C PHE A 81 6.35 7.39 8.51
N PRO A 82 6.11 8.66 8.88
CA PRO A 82 6.21 9.14 10.26
C PRO A 82 5.41 8.26 11.23
N PRO A 83 5.92 8.02 12.45
CA PRO A 83 7.06 8.69 13.10
C PRO A 83 8.44 8.06 12.81
N SER A 84 8.56 7.23 11.78
CA SER A 84 9.84 6.58 11.46
C SER A 84 10.86 7.55 10.85
N PRO A 85 12.16 7.47 11.24
CA PRO A 85 13.22 8.26 10.62
C PRO A 85 13.63 7.74 9.24
N LEU A 86 13.02 6.64 8.76
CA LEU A 86 13.39 5.99 7.51
C LEU A 86 12.61 6.55 6.30
N THR A 87 12.31 7.86 6.29
CA THR A 87 11.62 8.55 5.19
C THR A 87 12.16 8.21 3.79
N PRO A 88 13.48 8.00 3.56
CA PRO A 88 13.99 7.56 2.26
C PRO A 88 13.33 6.30 1.69
N LEU A 89 12.80 5.40 2.53
CA LEU A 89 12.09 4.20 2.08
C LEU A 89 10.83 4.52 1.28
N MET A 90 10.21 5.70 1.47
CA MET A 90 9.06 6.12 0.67
C MET A 90 9.39 6.22 -0.81
N PHE A 91 10.62 6.61 -1.18
CA PHE A 91 11.05 6.71 -2.59
C PHE A 91 11.16 5.36 -3.29
N VAL A 92 11.20 4.25 -2.54
CA VAL A 92 11.23 2.88 -3.07
C VAL A 92 10.02 2.04 -2.67
N GLY A 93 9.11 2.60 -1.87
CA GLY A 93 8.01 1.85 -1.25
C GLY A 93 7.00 1.26 -2.23
N PHE A 94 6.77 1.92 -3.37
CA PHE A 94 5.89 1.42 -4.44
C PHE A 94 6.60 0.54 -5.46
N VAL A 95 7.94 0.52 -5.49
CA VAL A 95 8.72 -0.25 -6.48
C VAL A 95 8.36 -1.74 -6.46
N PRO A 96 8.29 -2.45 -5.31
CA PRO A 96 7.88 -3.86 -5.29
C PRO A 96 6.47 -4.08 -5.85
N LEU A 97 5.53 -3.17 -5.59
CA LEU A 97 4.16 -3.27 -6.11
C LEU A 97 4.13 -3.09 -7.63
N LEU A 98 4.94 -2.19 -8.18
CA LEU A 98 5.15 -2.02 -9.62
C LEU A 98 5.76 -3.28 -10.25
N MET A 99 6.72 -3.93 -9.59
CA MET A 99 7.29 -5.21 -10.03
C MET A 99 6.22 -6.31 -10.07
N ALA A 100 5.37 -6.40 -9.05
CA ALA A 100 4.27 -7.37 -9.03
C ALA A 100 3.28 -7.11 -10.17
N GLY A 101 3.03 -5.84 -10.51
CA GLY A 101 2.21 -5.44 -11.67
C GLY A 101 2.80 -5.91 -12.99
N ALA A 102 4.10 -5.67 -13.23
CA ALA A 102 4.78 -6.11 -14.45
C ALA A 102 4.77 -7.64 -14.63
N GLU A 103 4.97 -8.39 -13.55
CA GLU A 103 4.87 -9.87 -13.59
C GLU A 103 3.47 -10.36 -13.95
N LEU A 104 2.42 -9.63 -13.59
CA LEU A 104 1.06 -10.00 -13.98
C LEU A 104 0.80 -9.76 -15.46
N ASP A 105 1.49 -8.81 -16.08
CA ASP A 105 1.32 -8.48 -17.48
C ASP A 105 2.10 -9.44 -18.41
N GLU A 106 3.14 -10.12 -17.89
CA GLU A 106 3.86 -11.20 -18.59
C GLU A 106 2.99 -12.46 -18.79
N HIS A 107 1.93 -12.65 -18.00
CA HIS A 107 1.07 -13.84 -18.07
C HIS A 107 -0.29 -13.54 -18.74
N PRO A 108 -0.71 -14.31 -19.77
CA PRO A 108 -1.99 -14.10 -20.42
C PRO A 108 -3.18 -14.48 -19.52
N GLY A 109 -4.08 -13.53 -19.25
CA GLY A 109 -5.36 -13.77 -18.56
C GLY A 109 -5.96 -12.56 -17.84
N PRO A 110 -7.21 -12.65 -17.33
CA PRO A 110 -7.86 -11.56 -16.60
C PRO A 110 -7.25 -11.38 -15.19
N GLY A 111 -6.11 -10.69 -15.11
CA GLY A 111 -5.41 -10.35 -13.86
C GLY A 111 -6.06 -9.24 -13.01
N LYS A 112 -7.28 -8.80 -13.31
CA LYS A 112 -7.94 -7.67 -12.61
C LYS A 112 -8.18 -7.95 -11.13
N ARG A 113 -8.69 -9.14 -10.82
CA ARG A 113 -8.96 -9.56 -9.43
C ARG A 113 -7.67 -9.73 -8.62
N GLU A 114 -6.65 -10.31 -9.24
CA GLU A 114 -5.33 -10.48 -8.64
C GLU A 114 -4.68 -9.12 -8.36
N TRP A 115 -4.78 -8.18 -9.30
CA TRP A 115 -4.28 -6.83 -9.13
C TRP A 115 -4.93 -6.09 -7.97
N PHE A 116 -6.27 -6.12 -7.93
CA PHE A 116 -7.02 -5.53 -6.82
C PHE A 116 -6.60 -6.15 -5.50
N ALA A 117 -6.44 -7.47 -5.45
CA ALA A 117 -6.08 -8.15 -4.21
C ALA A 117 -4.69 -7.77 -3.69
N LEU A 118 -3.70 -7.66 -4.58
CA LEU A 118 -2.34 -7.27 -4.24
C LEU A 118 -2.25 -5.79 -3.83
N THR A 119 -2.85 -4.89 -4.60
CA THR A 119 -2.85 -3.45 -4.29
C THR A 119 -3.58 -3.17 -2.98
N TYR A 120 -4.78 -3.72 -2.80
CA TYR A 120 -5.55 -3.58 -1.57
C TYR A 120 -4.78 -4.12 -0.35
N HIS A 121 -4.13 -5.28 -0.48
CA HIS A 121 -3.30 -5.84 0.60
C HIS A 121 -2.15 -4.93 1.01
N SER A 122 -1.43 -4.35 0.03
CA SER A 122 -0.36 -3.39 0.32
C SER A 122 -0.87 -2.17 1.09
N PHE A 123 -2.02 -1.62 0.68
CA PHE A 123 -2.60 -0.45 1.32
C PHE A 123 -3.20 -0.73 2.70
N VAL A 124 -3.84 -1.87 2.90
CA VAL A 124 -4.35 -2.24 4.22
C VAL A 124 -3.21 -2.44 5.20
N LEU A 125 -2.12 -3.12 4.79
CA LEU A 125 -0.92 -3.24 5.63
C LEU A 125 -0.35 -1.86 5.98
N TRP A 126 -0.24 -0.97 4.99
CA TRP A 126 0.24 0.38 5.22
C TRP A 126 -0.64 1.14 6.21
N ASN A 127 -1.96 1.11 6.02
CA ASN A 127 -2.92 1.75 6.91
C ASN A 127 -2.85 1.21 8.35
N ILE A 128 -2.84 -0.11 8.51
CA ILE A 128 -2.78 -0.73 9.85
C ILE A 128 -1.49 -0.31 10.56
N LEU A 129 -0.34 -0.46 9.92
CA LEU A 129 0.95 -0.22 10.56
C LEU A 129 1.17 1.25 10.95
N THR A 130 0.60 2.19 10.20
CA THR A 130 0.80 3.64 10.42
C THR A 130 -0.30 4.29 11.25
N THR A 131 -1.55 3.80 11.15
CA THR A 131 -2.72 4.45 11.75
C THR A 131 -3.47 3.59 12.76
N PHE A 132 -2.93 2.43 13.19
CA PHE A 132 -3.57 1.57 14.21
C PHE A 132 -4.04 2.33 15.45
N TRP A 133 -3.28 3.36 15.83
CA TRP A 133 -3.49 4.11 17.06
C TRP A 133 -4.82 4.85 17.08
N VAL A 134 -5.42 5.15 15.92
CA VAL A 134 -6.75 5.80 15.85
C VAL A 134 -7.83 4.93 16.46
N ALA A 135 -7.66 3.60 16.45
CA ALA A 135 -8.62 2.73 17.12
C ALA A 135 -8.65 2.92 18.63
N ASN A 136 -7.66 3.56 19.27
CA ASN A 136 -7.71 3.89 20.70
C ASN A 136 -8.87 4.84 21.06
N SER A 137 -9.40 5.61 20.10
CA SER A 137 -10.59 6.44 20.34
C SER A 137 -11.89 5.67 20.11
N ALA A 138 -11.97 4.92 19.01
CA ALA A 138 -13.10 4.06 18.70
C ALA A 138 -12.66 2.93 17.75
N LEU A 139 -12.84 1.68 18.19
CA LEU A 139 -12.43 0.50 17.43
C LEU A 139 -13.05 0.46 16.03
N MET A 140 -14.37 0.68 15.95
CA MET A 140 -15.11 0.61 14.69
C MET A 140 -14.68 1.72 13.72
N ALA A 141 -14.48 2.94 14.24
CA ALA A 141 -14.01 4.06 13.42
C ALA A 141 -12.62 3.79 12.85
N GLY A 142 -11.70 3.26 13.68
CA GLY A 142 -10.36 2.86 13.23
C GLY A 142 -10.40 1.77 12.16
N LEU A 143 -11.19 0.71 12.37
CA LEU A 143 -11.35 -0.38 11.41
C LEU A 143 -11.87 0.12 10.06
N LEU A 144 -12.95 0.92 10.08
CA LEU A 144 -13.54 1.46 8.87
C LEU A 144 -12.58 2.43 8.18
N ALA A 145 -11.93 3.33 8.91
CA ALA A 145 -10.97 4.26 8.34
C ALA A 145 -9.84 3.52 7.61
N MET A 146 -9.20 2.54 8.25
CA MET A 146 -8.07 1.80 7.65
C MET A 146 -8.50 1.00 6.41
N THR A 147 -9.64 0.32 6.47
CA THR A 147 -10.10 -0.56 5.38
C THR A 147 -10.70 0.21 4.21
N ILE A 148 -11.52 1.22 4.48
CA ILE A 148 -12.14 2.06 3.47
C ILE A 148 -11.09 2.95 2.80
N ASN A 149 -10.17 3.57 3.55
CA ASN A 149 -9.09 4.37 2.98
C ASN A 149 -8.17 3.53 2.09
N ALA A 150 -7.80 2.32 2.52
CA ALA A 150 -7.06 1.39 1.66
C ALA A 150 -7.81 1.03 0.37
N GLY A 151 -9.14 0.94 0.45
CA GLY A 151 -10.01 0.75 -0.72
C GLY A 151 -9.93 1.93 -1.69
N PHE A 152 -9.97 3.16 -1.19
CA PHE A 152 -9.84 4.36 -2.02
C PHE A 152 -8.44 4.51 -2.62
N MET A 153 -7.38 4.24 -1.86
CA MET A 153 -5.99 4.21 -2.36
C MET A 153 -5.79 3.19 -3.47
N THR A 154 -6.60 2.14 -3.51
CA THR A 154 -6.55 1.14 -4.58
C THR A 154 -7.08 1.69 -5.91
N VAL A 155 -8.00 2.66 -5.90
CA VAL A 155 -8.66 3.20 -7.11
C VAL A 155 -7.66 3.82 -8.10
N PRO A 156 -6.74 4.72 -7.72
CA PRO A 156 -5.69 5.22 -8.62
C PRO A 156 -4.87 4.12 -9.29
N TRP A 157 -4.57 3.02 -8.57
CA TRP A 157 -3.80 1.90 -9.11
C TRP A 157 -4.59 1.02 -10.08
N LEU A 158 -5.91 0.90 -9.89
CA LEU A 158 -6.80 0.27 -10.87
C LEU A 158 -6.89 1.12 -12.15
N LEU A 159 -7.02 2.45 -12.01
CA LEU A 159 -7.06 3.39 -13.12
C LEU A 159 -5.72 3.44 -13.87
N TYR A 160 -4.60 3.40 -13.15
CA TYR A 160 -3.28 3.21 -13.74
C TYR A 160 -3.22 1.97 -14.61
N ARG A 161 -3.65 0.81 -14.11
CA ARG A 161 -3.67 -0.43 -14.90
C ARG A 161 -4.64 -0.38 -16.08
N ARG A 162 -5.72 0.38 -15.97
CA ARG A 162 -6.62 0.66 -17.09
C ARG A 162 -5.89 1.51 -18.14
N SER A 163 -5.19 2.56 -17.72
CA SER A 163 -4.42 3.45 -18.60
C SER A 163 -3.33 2.70 -19.35
N GLN A 164 -2.73 1.68 -18.72
CA GLN A 164 -1.81 0.70 -19.31
C GLN A 164 -2.36 -0.09 -20.51
N ARG A 165 -3.63 0.09 -20.90
CA ARG A 165 -4.18 -0.49 -22.13
C ARG A 165 -4.46 0.55 -23.21
N TYR A 166 -4.75 1.79 -22.82
CA TYR A 166 -5.25 2.83 -23.71
C TYR A 166 -4.19 3.85 -24.09
N ILE A 167 -3.40 4.31 -23.12
CA ILE A 167 -2.43 5.38 -23.33
C ILE A 167 -1.00 4.98 -22.99
N PRO A 168 -0.45 4.00 -23.74
CA PRO A 168 0.93 3.96 -24.12
C PRO A 168 1.88 4.65 -23.22
N ARG A 169 2.17 5.89 -23.56
CA ARG A 169 3.38 6.60 -23.13
C ARG A 169 3.22 7.33 -21.83
N LEU A 170 2.01 7.29 -21.28
CA LEU A 170 1.59 8.22 -20.25
C LEU A 170 1.06 7.51 -19.01
N ALA A 171 1.04 6.18 -18.91
CA ALA A 171 0.47 5.54 -17.71
C ALA A 171 1.21 5.92 -16.43
N GLY A 172 2.53 6.08 -16.45
CA GLY A 172 3.26 6.56 -15.27
C GLY A 172 2.80 7.95 -14.83
N LEU A 173 2.67 8.89 -15.79
CA LEU A 173 2.14 10.23 -15.54
C LEU A 173 0.66 10.20 -15.14
N ALA A 174 -0.12 9.28 -15.70
CA ALA A 174 -1.51 9.07 -15.34
C ALA A 174 -1.64 8.56 -13.90
N LEU A 175 -0.76 7.67 -13.43
CA LEU A 175 -0.71 7.25 -12.03
C LEU A 175 -0.47 8.45 -11.11
N ILE A 176 0.49 9.30 -11.45
CA ILE A 176 0.77 10.54 -10.69
C ILE A 176 -0.50 11.41 -10.65
N ALA A 177 -1.11 11.68 -11.79
CA ALA A 177 -2.31 12.50 -11.89
C ALA A 177 -3.49 11.90 -11.11
N PHE A 178 -3.73 10.60 -11.22
CA PHE A 178 -4.80 9.90 -10.49
C PHE A 178 -4.55 9.92 -8.98
N TRP A 179 -3.31 9.72 -8.54
CA TRP A 179 -2.98 9.72 -7.12
C TRP A 179 -3.13 11.12 -6.51
N ILE A 180 -2.59 12.16 -7.15
CA ILE A 180 -2.72 13.54 -6.67
C ILE A 180 -4.19 13.97 -6.69
N SER A 181 -4.95 13.60 -7.72
CA SER A 181 -6.40 13.87 -7.76
C SER A 181 -7.15 13.15 -6.63
N PHE A 182 -6.77 11.91 -6.34
CA PHE A 182 -7.30 11.16 -5.20
C PHE A 182 -7.01 11.89 -3.89
N GLU A 183 -5.75 12.26 -3.61
CA GLU A 183 -5.39 13.00 -2.39
C GLU A 183 -6.15 14.32 -2.28
N TYR A 184 -6.24 15.09 -3.37
CA TYR A 184 -6.97 16.35 -3.39
C TYR A 184 -8.46 16.21 -3.07
N ILE A 185 -9.12 15.19 -3.63
CA ILE A 185 -10.54 14.89 -3.32
C ILE A 185 -10.66 14.39 -1.88
N HIS A 186 -9.73 13.55 -1.42
CA HIS A 186 -9.72 12.99 -0.06
C HIS A 186 -9.58 14.03 1.04
N LEU A 187 -9.15 15.25 0.72
CA LEU A 187 -9.07 16.38 1.65
C LEU A 187 -10.36 17.24 1.68
N ARG A 188 -11.37 16.95 0.86
CA ARG A 188 -12.51 17.88 0.61
C ARG A 188 -13.90 17.29 0.84
N TRP A 189 -14.01 16.12 1.47
CA TRP A 189 -15.28 15.41 1.65
C TRP A 189 -15.47 14.91 3.08
N ASP A 190 -16.69 14.58 3.47
CA ASP A 190 -16.99 14.24 4.88
C ASP A 190 -16.27 12.98 5.39
N LEU A 191 -15.87 12.09 4.49
CA LEU A 191 -15.07 10.90 4.79
C LEU A 191 -13.56 11.17 4.65
N THR A 192 -13.12 12.43 4.83
CA THR A 192 -11.70 12.80 4.71
C THR A 192 -10.82 11.92 5.59
N TRP A 193 -9.69 11.48 5.05
CA TRP A 193 -8.64 10.82 5.82
C TRP A 193 -7.27 11.39 5.43
N PRO A 194 -6.89 12.55 5.98
CA PRO A 194 -5.72 13.31 5.52
C PRO A 194 -4.38 12.68 5.94
N TRP A 195 -4.41 11.74 6.89
CA TRP A 195 -3.22 11.18 7.54
C TRP A 195 -2.22 10.60 6.55
N LEU A 196 -2.69 9.78 5.60
CA LEU A 196 -1.82 9.05 4.68
C LEU A 196 -1.67 9.72 3.31
N THR A 197 -1.63 11.05 3.31
CA THR A 197 -1.16 11.83 2.16
C THR A 197 0.34 11.62 2.02
N LEU A 198 0.83 11.26 0.83
CA LEU A 198 2.25 10.90 0.62
C LEU A 198 3.20 12.03 1.02
N GLY A 199 2.88 13.28 0.68
CA GLY A 199 3.70 14.43 1.04
C GLY A 199 3.84 14.66 2.56
N ASN A 200 2.99 14.06 3.39
CA ASN A 200 3.16 14.12 4.85
C ASN A 200 4.31 13.23 5.34
N ALA A 201 4.85 12.34 4.49
CA ALA A 201 5.92 11.44 4.88
C ALA A 201 7.22 12.17 5.31
N PHE A 202 7.36 13.44 4.93
CA PHE A 202 8.50 14.29 5.26
C PHE A 202 8.35 15.05 6.59
N ALA A 203 7.35 14.72 7.41
CA ALA A 203 7.11 15.42 8.69
C ALA A 203 8.33 15.38 9.64
N GLU A 204 9.11 14.30 9.62
CA GLU A 204 10.35 14.15 10.41
C GLU A 204 11.55 14.92 9.81
N HIS A 205 11.42 15.42 8.58
CA HIS A 205 12.48 16.17 7.88
C HIS A 205 11.97 17.47 7.24
N PRO A 206 11.50 18.46 8.04
CA PRO A 206 10.98 19.72 7.50
C PRO A 206 11.98 20.47 6.60
N SER A 207 13.29 20.33 6.86
CA SER A 207 14.34 20.96 6.07
C SER A 207 14.39 20.48 4.60
N TRP A 208 13.87 19.29 4.29
CA TRP A 208 13.86 18.75 2.93
C TRP A 208 12.76 19.35 2.06
N VAL A 209 11.73 19.92 2.70
CA VAL A 209 10.46 20.28 2.06
C VAL A 209 10.10 21.75 2.26
N GLN A 210 11.09 22.63 2.49
CA GLN A 210 10.86 24.08 2.60
C GLN A 210 10.13 24.66 1.38
N TRP A 211 10.41 24.11 0.19
CA TRP A 211 9.73 24.44 -1.07
C TRP A 211 8.23 24.09 -1.12
N TYR A 212 7.69 23.40 -0.09
CA TYR A 212 6.24 23.28 0.09
C TYR A 212 5.55 24.63 0.22
N GLU A 213 6.26 25.71 0.54
CA GLU A 213 5.72 27.07 0.48
C GLU A 213 5.11 27.40 -0.90
N TYR A 214 5.62 26.80 -1.98
CA TYR A 214 5.14 27.04 -3.35
C TYR A 214 4.18 25.96 -3.83
N THR A 215 4.43 24.68 -3.52
CA THR A 215 3.68 23.54 -4.08
C THR A 215 2.66 22.94 -3.13
N GLY A 216 2.75 23.26 -1.84
CA GLY A 216 2.10 22.52 -0.77
C GLY A 216 2.52 21.04 -0.69
N VAL A 217 1.79 20.29 0.12
CA VAL A 217 2.03 18.85 0.40
C VAL A 217 1.99 17.98 -0.86
N PHE A 218 1.16 18.32 -1.85
CA PHE A 218 1.07 17.54 -3.10
C PHE A 218 2.38 17.53 -3.90
N GLY A 219 3.23 18.54 -3.72
CA GLY A 219 4.57 18.55 -4.30
C GLY A 219 5.42 17.38 -3.78
N GLY A 220 5.33 17.06 -2.50
CA GLY A 220 6.00 15.88 -1.93
C GLY A 220 5.43 14.57 -2.43
N SER A 221 4.11 14.48 -2.58
CA SER A 221 3.46 13.32 -3.20
C SER A 221 3.98 13.11 -4.62
N LEU A 222 4.07 14.18 -5.41
CA LEU A 222 4.68 14.16 -6.74
C LEU A 222 6.12 13.66 -6.69
N TRP A 223 6.93 14.18 -5.76
CA TRP A 223 8.34 13.80 -5.61
C TRP A 223 8.51 12.31 -5.30
N ILE A 224 7.73 11.77 -4.37
CA ILE A 224 7.74 10.34 -4.00
C ILE A 224 7.32 9.47 -5.18
N LEU A 225 6.22 9.81 -5.86
CA LEU A 225 5.69 9.01 -6.98
C LEU A 225 6.66 9.01 -8.17
N LEU A 226 7.23 10.17 -8.49
CA LEU A 226 8.20 10.30 -9.57
C LEU A 226 9.45 9.46 -9.30
N ALA A 227 9.99 9.51 -8.09
CA ALA A 227 11.15 8.69 -7.71
C ALA A 227 10.86 7.18 -7.83
N ASN A 228 9.72 6.72 -7.32
CA ASN A 228 9.33 5.30 -7.42
C ASN A 228 9.22 4.84 -8.88
N LEU A 229 8.63 5.66 -9.75
CA LEU A 229 8.50 5.36 -11.17
C LEU A 229 9.87 5.32 -11.87
N LEU A 230 10.75 6.29 -11.60
CA LEU A 230 12.10 6.33 -12.18
C LEU A 230 12.95 5.13 -11.73
N ILE A 231 12.94 4.80 -10.44
CA ILE A 231 13.67 3.64 -9.90
C ILE A 231 13.14 2.35 -10.52
N PHE A 232 11.83 2.21 -10.63
CA PHE A 232 11.22 1.05 -11.27
C PHE A 232 11.63 0.92 -12.75
N GLN A 233 11.69 2.03 -13.50
CA GLN A 233 12.17 2.00 -14.89
C GLN A 233 13.63 1.59 -15.00
N ILE A 234 14.49 2.10 -14.12
CA ILE A 234 15.90 1.73 -14.08
C ILE A 234 16.00 0.22 -13.85
N TRP A 235 15.27 -0.32 -12.87
CA TRP A 235 15.21 -1.76 -12.62
C TRP A 235 14.76 -2.57 -13.84
N GLN A 236 13.73 -2.13 -14.56
CA GLN A 236 13.26 -2.81 -15.78
C GLN A 236 14.34 -2.86 -16.86
N ARG A 237 15.07 -1.76 -17.09
CA ARG A 237 16.16 -1.68 -18.08
C ARG A 237 17.29 -2.65 -17.75
N TYR A 238 17.69 -2.74 -16.48
CA TYR A 238 18.72 -3.68 -16.05
C TYR A 238 18.35 -5.15 -16.23
N ARG A 239 17.04 -5.49 -16.19
CA ARG A 239 16.58 -6.87 -16.33
C ARG A 239 16.53 -7.36 -17.79
N GLN A 240 16.51 -6.45 -18.78
CA GLN A 240 16.49 -6.79 -20.21
C GLN A 240 17.63 -6.09 -20.98
N PRO A 241 18.91 -6.38 -20.68
CA PRO A 241 20.02 -5.79 -21.40
C PRO A 241 20.07 -6.35 -22.84
N GLY A 242 19.93 -5.50 -23.85
CA GLY A 242 20.24 -5.85 -25.25
C GLY A 242 19.07 -6.20 -26.17
N GLN A 243 17.82 -6.24 -25.68
CA GLN A 243 16.73 -5.91 -26.59
C GLN A 243 16.79 -4.40 -26.79
N GLY A 244 16.74 -3.91 -28.03
CA GLY A 244 16.35 -2.54 -28.28
C GLY A 244 14.92 -2.39 -27.79
N VAL A 245 14.73 -2.33 -26.47
CA VAL A 245 13.44 -2.16 -25.84
C VAL A 245 13.04 -0.77 -26.31
N PRO A 246 12.05 -0.62 -27.22
CA PRO A 246 11.53 0.72 -27.46
C PRO A 246 11.19 1.27 -26.08
N PRO A 247 11.58 2.53 -25.75
CA PRO A 247 11.41 3.09 -24.42
C PRO A 247 10.04 2.65 -23.96
N VAL A 248 10.01 2.03 -22.77
CA VAL A 248 8.80 1.41 -22.21
C VAL A 248 7.65 2.23 -22.70
N ARG A 249 6.69 1.56 -23.35
CA ARG A 249 5.64 2.20 -24.11
C ARG A 249 4.98 3.33 -23.33
N TRP A 250 5.18 3.43 -21.99
CA TRP A 250 4.77 4.30 -20.86
C TRP A 250 5.68 5.40 -20.33
N LEU A 251 6.82 5.74 -20.94
CA LEU A 251 7.56 6.99 -20.68
C LEU A 251 8.69 7.19 -21.71
N ALA A 252 8.31 7.59 -22.92
CA ALA A 252 9.19 8.32 -23.82
C ALA A 252 8.96 9.80 -23.53
N LEU A 253 9.71 10.34 -22.55
CA LEU A 253 10.02 11.76 -22.55
C LEU A 253 11.20 11.98 -23.50
#